data_AF-A0A0F8VRN4-F1
#
_entry.id   AF-A0A0F8VRN4-F1
#
_cell.length_a   1.000
_cell.length_b   1.000
_cell.length_c   1.000
_cell.angle_alpha   90.00
_cell.angle_beta   90.00
_cell.angle_gamma   90.00
#
_symmetry.space_group_name_H-M   'P 1'
#
loop_
_entity.id
_entity.type
_entity.pdbx_description
1 polymer ?
#
loop_
_entity_poly.entity_id
_entity_poly.type
_entity_poly.pdbx_seq_one_letter_code
_entity_poly.pdbx_strand_id
1 'polypeptide(L)'
;MATIQPSDIPDVVATTRVSEGRLRFQQIAQNLPFYEIFSRWFKRDKVMFSSGYKIQRTLMNKLNRAAAKHVGFLQPDAVNIMDVLTTMSVEWVHAQTDWGIVYQTDVLMNSGKDLILNIIKPRRIASLLGLVEEIEELGFGAAPGVTDNVNPWGLKYWVVWNGTDGFTGGAPSGHTTKGGVNPTNVPNFKNYALTYTDVSDNDLVKGLRTMFRKCRFVSPISHPDYRGQIRDRYRLYCNEQTMTAFEDVVRSHNSNLGKDLAMFDGAAYIAGYPIIYIPQLDNDSTSDPVYAVDHSTFY
;
A
#
# COMPACT_ATOMS: atom_id res chain seq x y z
N MET A 1 20.04 -23.94 -53.92
CA MET A 1 19.25 -22.72 -54.16
C MET A 1 19.06 -22.03 -52.82
N ALA A 2 19.35 -20.74 -52.72
CA ALA A 2 19.00 -19.98 -51.53
C ALA A 2 17.47 -19.88 -51.44
N THR A 3 16.91 -20.17 -50.27
CA THR A 3 15.47 -20.10 -50.01
C THR A 3 15.04 -18.64 -50.08
N ILE A 4 14.27 -18.28 -51.10
CA ILE A 4 13.72 -16.92 -51.29
C ILE A 4 12.59 -16.71 -50.28
N GLN A 5 12.68 -15.65 -49.49
CA GLN A 5 11.63 -15.22 -48.58
C GLN A 5 10.69 -14.23 -49.29
N PRO A 6 9.42 -14.09 -48.85
CA PRO A 6 8.50 -13.09 -49.39
C PRO A 6 9.02 -11.64 -49.30
N SER A 7 9.93 -11.36 -48.36
CA SER A 7 10.64 -10.08 -48.22
C SER A 7 11.62 -9.78 -49.36
N ASP A 8 12.05 -10.82 -50.08
CA ASP A 8 13.07 -10.72 -51.13
C ASP A 8 12.43 -10.41 -52.50
N ILE A 9 11.10 -10.34 -52.58
CA ILE A 9 10.33 -9.98 -53.79
C ILE A 9 9.88 -8.51 -53.66
N PRO A 10 10.50 -7.57 -54.41
CA PRO A 10 10.24 -6.13 -54.26
C PRO A 10 8.78 -5.73 -54.46
N ASP A 11 8.08 -6.38 -55.40
CA ASP A 11 6.67 -6.09 -55.69
C ASP A 11 5.75 -6.48 -54.53
N VAL A 12 6.06 -7.57 -53.81
CA VAL A 12 5.29 -8.00 -52.63
C VAL A 12 5.49 -7.02 -51.49
N VAL A 13 6.74 -6.57 -51.26
CA VAL A 13 7.04 -5.54 -50.25
C VAL A 13 6.38 -4.20 -50.58
N ALA A 14 6.32 -3.82 -51.87
CA ALA A 14 5.72 -2.57 -52.30
C ALA A 14 4.17 -2.58 -52.26
N THR A 15 3.54 -3.73 -52.47
CA THR A 15 2.07 -3.85 -52.59
C THR A 15 1.37 -4.36 -51.34
N THR A 16 2.10 -5.04 -50.43
CA THR A 16 1.51 -5.60 -49.22
C THR A 16 2.12 -4.98 -47.97
N ARG A 17 1.26 -4.41 -47.11
CA ARG A 17 1.66 -3.97 -45.77
C ARG A 17 1.77 -5.17 -44.85
N VAL A 18 2.72 -5.11 -43.92
CA VAL A 18 2.82 -6.08 -42.83
C VAL A 18 1.52 -6.06 -42.01
N SER A 19 1.10 -7.22 -41.50
CA SER A 19 -0.12 -7.34 -40.69
C SER A 19 0.07 -6.66 -39.33
N GLU A 20 -0.19 -5.36 -39.30
CA GLU A 20 -0.25 -4.57 -38.08
C GLU A 20 -1.72 -4.50 -37.65
N GLY A 21 -2.06 -5.08 -36.50
CA GLY A 21 -3.43 -5.08 -35.99
C GLY A 21 -3.97 -3.65 -35.91
N ARG A 22 -4.98 -3.33 -36.73
CA ARG A 22 -5.46 -1.95 -36.93
C ARG A 22 -5.71 -1.25 -35.59
N LEU A 23 -5.04 -0.12 -35.36
CA LEU A 23 -5.19 0.73 -34.17
C LEU A 23 -4.93 0.04 -32.82
N ARG A 24 -4.22 -1.09 -32.81
CA ARG A 24 -3.87 -1.82 -31.60
C ARG A 24 -2.37 -1.80 -31.39
N PHE A 25 -1.95 -1.72 -30.14
CA PHE A 25 -0.57 -1.93 -29.72
C PHE A 25 -0.58 -2.80 -28.47
N GLN A 26 0.46 -3.62 -28.31
CA GLN A 26 0.68 -4.38 -27.09
C GLN A 26 1.55 -3.54 -26.16
N GLN A 27 1.09 -3.36 -24.93
CA GLN A 27 1.83 -2.62 -23.92
C GLN A 27 2.72 -3.62 -23.17
N ILE A 28 4.03 -3.33 -23.13
CA ILE A 28 5.08 -4.08 -22.41
C ILE A 28 5.98 -3.14 -21.59
N ALA A 29 5.54 -1.89 -21.43
CA ALA A 29 6.34 -0.83 -20.81
C ALA A 29 6.27 -0.83 -19.28
N GLN A 30 5.37 -1.62 -18.68
CA GLN A 30 5.22 -1.70 -17.24
C GLN A 30 6.38 -2.51 -16.65
N ASN A 31 7.04 -1.96 -15.64
CA ASN A 31 8.11 -2.67 -14.94
C ASN A 31 7.55 -3.72 -13.97
N LEU A 32 6.39 -3.43 -13.36
CA LEU A 32 5.75 -4.32 -12.39
C LEU A 32 4.64 -5.16 -13.03
N PRO A 33 4.47 -6.42 -12.59
CA PRO A 33 3.39 -7.29 -13.06
C PRO A 33 2.01 -6.81 -12.60
N PHE A 34 1.92 -6.13 -11.45
CA PHE A 34 0.71 -5.52 -10.93
C PHE A 34 1.04 -4.31 -10.03
N TYR A 35 0.07 -3.42 -9.87
CA TYR A 35 0.17 -2.18 -9.08
C TYR A 35 -0.94 -2.17 -8.02
N GLU A 36 -0.62 -2.49 -6.76
CA GLU A 36 -1.62 -2.63 -5.70
C GLU A 36 -2.11 -1.27 -5.20
N ILE A 37 -1.22 -0.28 -5.05
CA ILE A 37 -1.60 1.07 -4.60
C ILE A 37 -2.55 1.70 -5.62
N PHE A 38 -2.15 1.74 -6.89
CA PHE A 38 -2.97 2.42 -7.89
C PHE A 38 -4.29 1.68 -8.19
N SER A 39 -4.25 0.35 -8.36
CA SER A 39 -5.45 -0.41 -8.75
C SER A 39 -6.43 -0.59 -7.59
N ARG A 40 -5.95 -0.63 -6.35
CA ARG A 40 -6.78 -0.90 -5.18
C ARG A 40 -7.02 0.35 -4.34
N TRP A 41 -5.98 0.98 -3.82
CA TRP A 41 -6.12 2.10 -2.89
C TRP A 41 -6.77 3.30 -3.58
N PHE A 42 -6.32 3.65 -4.79
CA PHE A 42 -6.84 4.81 -5.53
C PHE A 42 -8.15 4.56 -6.31
N LYS A 43 -8.45 3.32 -6.70
CA LYS A 43 -9.67 3.02 -7.48
C LYS A 43 -10.78 2.35 -6.69
N ARG A 44 -10.46 1.32 -5.89
CA ARG A 44 -11.48 0.49 -5.20
C ARG A 44 -11.77 0.99 -3.79
N ASP A 45 -10.72 1.25 -3.02
CA ASP A 45 -10.79 1.67 -1.61
C ASP A 45 -10.67 3.21 -1.48
N LYS A 46 -10.95 3.94 -2.58
CA LYS A 46 -10.76 5.38 -2.72
C LYS A 46 -11.52 6.17 -1.66
N VAL A 47 -10.83 7.10 -1.00
CA VAL A 47 -11.41 8.12 -0.15
C VAL A 47 -11.26 9.49 -0.79
N MET A 48 -12.30 10.31 -0.71
CA MET A 48 -12.29 11.68 -1.22
C MET A 48 -12.68 12.65 -0.11
N PHE A 49 -11.91 13.72 0.03
CA PHE A 49 -12.21 14.85 0.90
C PHE A 49 -12.68 16.02 0.06
N SER A 50 -13.65 16.78 0.57
CA SER A 50 -14.30 17.86 -0.19
C SER A 50 -13.49 19.15 -0.24
N SER A 51 -12.71 19.46 0.80
CA SER A 51 -11.95 20.72 0.92
C SER A 51 -10.90 20.68 2.04
N GLY A 52 -10.05 21.71 2.09
CA GLY A 52 -9.03 21.92 3.12
C GLY A 52 -7.61 21.91 2.55
N TYR A 53 -6.68 22.63 3.20
CA TYR A 53 -5.27 22.68 2.79
C TYR A 53 -4.41 21.58 3.44
N LYS A 54 -4.98 20.80 4.37
CA LYS A 54 -4.38 19.62 4.99
C LYS A 54 -5.47 18.70 5.51
N ILE A 55 -5.15 17.42 5.67
CA ILE A 55 -6.02 16.44 6.34
C ILE A 55 -5.69 16.49 7.83
N GLN A 56 -6.69 16.75 8.68
CA GLN A 56 -6.53 16.77 10.13
C GLN A 56 -7.52 15.82 10.81
N ARG A 57 -7.06 15.12 11.85
CA ARG A 57 -7.85 14.26 12.74
C ARG A 57 -7.59 14.65 14.19
N THR A 58 -8.61 14.55 15.03
CA THR A 58 -8.50 14.76 16.47
C THR A 58 -8.55 13.41 17.17
N LEU A 59 -7.52 13.09 17.93
CA LEU A 59 -7.37 11.85 18.66
C LEU A 59 -7.62 12.12 20.15
N MET A 60 -8.39 11.25 20.81
CA MET A 60 -8.43 11.20 22.26
C MET A 60 -7.39 10.19 22.73
N ASN A 61 -6.31 10.67 23.36
CA ASN A 61 -5.15 9.83 23.68
C ASN A 61 -4.93 9.61 25.18
N LYS A 62 -5.65 10.34 26.03
CA LYS A 62 -5.60 10.22 27.49
C LYS A 62 -6.97 9.87 28.04
N LEU A 63 -6.98 9.04 29.08
CA LEU A 63 -8.18 8.71 29.85
C LEU A 63 -8.11 9.42 31.21
N ASN A 64 -9.20 10.03 31.65
CA ASN A 64 -9.28 10.57 33.00
C ASN A 64 -9.59 9.49 34.04
N ARG A 65 -8.59 8.64 34.32
CA ARG A 65 -8.73 7.58 35.34
C ARG A 65 -8.90 8.14 36.75
N ALA A 66 -8.27 9.28 37.05
CA ALA A 66 -8.33 9.90 38.37
C ALA A 66 -9.73 10.42 38.74
N ALA A 67 -10.58 10.74 37.74
CA ALA A 67 -11.97 11.10 37.98
C ALA A 67 -12.87 9.92 38.39
N ALA A 68 -12.49 8.68 38.05
CA ALA A 68 -13.26 7.49 38.41
C ALA A 68 -12.83 6.97 39.79
N LYS A 69 -13.63 7.25 40.82
CA LYS A 69 -13.40 6.82 42.21
C LYS A 69 -14.69 6.33 42.86
N HIS A 70 -14.60 5.33 43.73
CA HIS A 70 -15.68 4.98 44.65
C HIS A 70 -15.67 5.98 45.81
N VAL A 71 -16.83 6.55 46.14
CA VAL A 71 -16.95 7.57 47.20
C VAL A 71 -17.93 7.13 48.28
N GLY A 72 -17.62 7.46 49.53
CA GLY A 72 -18.55 7.33 50.66
C GLY A 72 -19.61 8.43 50.67
N PHE A 73 -20.67 8.25 51.45
CA PHE A 73 -21.87 9.12 51.44
C PHE A 73 -21.59 10.63 51.64
N LEU A 74 -20.53 11.00 52.37
CA LEU A 74 -20.18 12.40 52.69
C LEU A 74 -18.80 12.83 52.18
N GLN A 75 -18.18 12.05 51.29
CA GLN A 75 -16.85 12.40 50.79
C GLN A 75 -16.96 13.62 49.85
N PRO A 76 -16.16 14.68 50.09
CA PRO A 76 -16.18 15.85 49.22
C PRO A 76 -15.67 15.48 47.82
N ASP A 77 -16.33 16.00 46.79
CA ASP A 77 -15.87 15.85 45.42
C ASP A 77 -14.81 16.91 45.09
N ALA A 78 -13.78 16.47 44.36
CA ALA A 78 -12.67 17.29 43.90
C ALA A 78 -12.51 17.01 42.42
N VAL A 79 -12.96 17.96 41.60
CA VAL A 79 -12.99 17.85 40.13
C VAL A 79 -11.74 18.50 39.57
N ASN A 80 -11.00 17.77 38.74
CA ASN A 80 -9.89 18.30 37.95
C ASN A 80 -10.20 18.15 36.45
N ILE A 81 -9.93 19.20 35.68
CA ILE A 81 -10.14 19.23 34.23
C ILE A 81 -8.80 18.95 33.56
N MET A 82 -8.72 17.84 32.81
CA MET A 82 -7.53 17.44 32.07
C MET A 82 -7.76 17.58 30.57
N ASP A 83 -6.71 17.97 29.85
CA ASP A 83 -6.69 17.89 28.39
C ASP A 83 -6.47 16.43 27.93
N VAL A 84 -7.39 15.96 27.11
CA VAL A 84 -7.46 14.57 26.61
C VAL A 84 -7.32 14.46 25.09
N LEU A 85 -7.26 15.59 24.39
CA LEU A 85 -7.27 15.62 22.93
C LEU A 85 -5.89 15.96 22.36
N THR A 86 -5.57 15.43 21.20
CA THR A 86 -4.37 15.77 20.42
C THR A 86 -4.70 15.71 18.95
N THR A 87 -4.15 16.61 18.14
CA THR A 87 -4.43 16.68 16.70
C THR A 87 -3.31 16.00 15.92
N MET A 88 -3.70 15.24 14.90
CA MET A 88 -2.83 14.71 13.86
C MET A 88 -3.13 15.44 12.56
N SER A 89 -2.10 15.81 11.79
CA SER A 89 -2.29 16.42 10.48
C SER A 89 -1.23 16.02 9.47
N VAL A 90 -1.64 15.99 8.20
CA VAL A 90 -0.81 15.67 7.04
C VAL A 90 -1.16 16.64 5.92
N GLU A 91 -0.14 17.19 5.26
CA GLU A 91 -0.30 18.12 4.15
C GLU A 91 -0.64 17.40 2.84
N TRP A 92 -1.26 18.13 1.91
CA TRP A 92 -1.53 17.60 0.58
C TRP A 92 -0.26 17.57 -0.26
N VAL A 93 -0.14 16.52 -1.06
CA VAL A 93 0.90 16.35 -2.07
C VAL A 93 0.26 16.20 -3.44
N HIS A 94 0.92 16.72 -4.47
CA HIS A 94 0.42 16.71 -5.84
C HIS A 94 1.30 15.83 -6.73
N ALA A 95 0.66 14.93 -7.48
CA ALA A 95 1.33 14.14 -8.52
C ALA A 95 0.86 14.65 -9.89
N GLN A 96 1.80 14.86 -10.82
CA GLN A 96 1.53 15.38 -12.16
C GLN A 96 2.27 14.57 -13.22
N THR A 97 1.70 14.48 -14.41
CA THR A 97 2.35 13.86 -15.58
C THR A 97 2.04 14.65 -16.83
N ASP A 98 3.07 14.90 -17.62
CA ASP A 98 2.99 15.74 -18.81
C ASP A 98 3.27 14.90 -20.08
N TRP A 99 2.64 15.27 -21.18
CA TRP A 99 2.92 14.69 -22.50
C TRP A 99 2.70 15.71 -23.61
N GLY A 100 3.59 15.67 -24.61
CA GLY A 100 3.60 16.61 -25.72
C GLY A 100 3.01 16.04 -27.00
N ILE A 101 2.41 16.92 -27.81
CA ILE A 101 2.05 16.67 -29.21
C ILE A 101 2.69 17.69 -30.12
N VAL A 102 3.08 17.26 -31.32
CA VAL A 102 3.43 18.16 -32.41
C VAL A 102 2.27 18.16 -33.39
N TYR A 103 1.61 19.32 -33.55
CA TYR A 103 0.38 19.40 -34.34
C TYR A 103 0.55 18.96 -35.80
N GLN A 104 1.65 19.36 -36.45
CA GLN A 104 1.91 19.08 -37.86
C GLN A 104 2.08 17.57 -38.12
N THR A 105 2.96 16.91 -37.38
CA THR A 105 3.28 15.50 -37.61
C THR A 105 2.27 14.56 -36.96
N ASP A 106 1.82 14.89 -35.74
CA ASP A 106 1.08 13.93 -34.91
C ASP A 106 -0.43 14.04 -35.06
N VAL A 107 -0.94 15.18 -35.50
CA VAL A 107 -2.38 15.41 -35.70
C VAL A 107 -2.73 15.48 -37.18
N LEU A 108 -1.96 16.21 -37.99
CA LEU A 108 -2.29 16.36 -39.41
C LEU A 108 -1.78 15.18 -40.24
N MET A 109 -0.51 14.78 -40.11
CA MET A 109 0.07 13.69 -40.90
C MET A 109 -0.37 12.30 -40.41
N ASN A 110 -0.62 12.12 -39.11
CA ASN A 110 -1.19 10.89 -38.55
C ASN A 110 -2.73 10.97 -38.49
N SER A 111 -3.39 11.14 -39.64
CA SER A 111 -4.86 11.23 -39.75
C SER A 111 -5.41 10.57 -41.02
N GLY A 112 -6.73 10.38 -41.07
CA GLY A 112 -7.41 9.88 -42.28
C GLY A 112 -7.29 8.37 -42.51
N LYS A 113 -7.47 7.95 -43.77
CA LYS A 113 -7.51 6.53 -44.18
C LYS A 113 -6.15 5.84 -44.11
N ASP A 114 -5.07 6.62 -44.12
CA ASP A 114 -3.69 6.14 -44.04
C ASP A 114 -3.20 5.94 -42.60
N LEU A 115 -4.05 6.19 -41.61
CA LEU A 115 -3.72 5.99 -40.21
C LEU A 115 -3.59 4.49 -39.90
N ILE A 116 -2.35 4.07 -39.70
CA ILE A 116 -1.99 2.69 -39.30
C ILE A 116 -2.09 2.55 -37.78
N LEU A 117 -1.46 3.49 -37.05
CA LEU A 117 -1.45 3.56 -35.59
C LEU A 117 -1.57 5.01 -35.14
N ASN A 118 -2.47 5.28 -34.20
CA ASN A 118 -2.59 6.59 -33.56
C ASN A 118 -1.45 6.76 -32.56
N ILE A 119 -0.54 7.70 -32.82
CA ILE A 119 0.67 7.92 -32.01
C ILE A 119 0.42 8.74 -30.73
N ILE A 120 -0.71 9.42 -30.63
CA ILE A 120 -1.08 10.22 -29.45
C ILE A 120 -1.48 9.30 -28.28
N LYS A 121 -2.27 8.26 -28.57
CA LYS A 121 -2.72 7.29 -27.56
C LYS A 121 -1.58 6.60 -26.80
N PRO A 122 -0.55 6.02 -27.44
CA PRO A 122 0.55 5.38 -26.73
C PRO A 122 1.36 6.39 -25.91
N ARG A 123 1.57 7.63 -26.37
CA ARG A 123 2.25 8.67 -25.57
C ARG A 123 1.49 9.02 -24.30
N ARG A 124 0.18 9.24 -24.41
CA ARG A 124 -0.67 9.49 -23.22
C ARG A 124 -0.65 8.31 -22.25
N ILE A 125 -0.74 7.09 -22.78
CA ILE A 125 -0.71 5.88 -21.95
C ILE A 125 0.66 5.69 -21.29
N ALA A 126 1.76 5.96 -22.00
CA ALA A 126 3.12 5.91 -21.45
C ALA A 126 3.29 6.90 -20.29
N SER A 127 2.88 8.16 -20.46
CA SER A 127 2.96 9.15 -19.37
C SER A 127 2.10 8.80 -18.17
N LEU A 128 0.90 8.24 -18.39
CA LEU A 128 0.06 7.75 -17.30
C LEU A 128 0.66 6.52 -16.60
N LEU A 129 1.32 5.62 -17.33
CA LEU A 129 2.01 4.48 -16.75
C LEU A 129 3.20 4.93 -15.89
N GLY A 130 3.98 5.90 -16.36
CA GLY A 130 5.07 6.48 -15.57
C GLY A 130 4.59 7.09 -14.25
N LEU A 131 3.44 7.79 -14.26
CA LEU A 131 2.82 8.30 -13.04
C LEU A 131 2.40 7.18 -12.08
N VAL A 132 1.87 6.08 -12.61
CA VAL A 132 1.46 4.93 -11.80
C VAL A 132 2.67 4.26 -11.15
N GLU A 133 3.77 4.11 -11.90
CA GLU A 133 5.03 3.57 -11.39
C GLU A 133 5.59 4.42 -10.24
N GLU A 134 5.63 5.75 -10.41
CA GLU A 134 6.11 6.67 -9.38
C GLU A 134 5.25 6.61 -8.10
N ILE A 135 3.92 6.59 -8.24
CA ILE A 135 3.01 6.49 -7.09
C ILE A 135 3.19 5.17 -6.33
N GLU A 136 3.37 4.06 -7.06
CA GLU A 136 3.59 2.76 -6.45
C GLU A 136 4.93 2.76 -5.69
N GLU A 137 6.01 3.23 -6.34
CA GLU A 137 7.36 3.30 -5.77
C GLU A 137 7.40 4.13 -4.49
N LEU A 138 6.77 5.31 -4.49
CA LEU A 138 6.74 6.17 -3.30
C LEU A 138 5.80 5.63 -2.21
N GLY A 139 4.75 4.88 -2.57
CA GLY A 139 3.81 4.34 -1.58
C GLY A 139 4.39 3.20 -0.75
N PHE A 140 5.22 2.32 -1.32
CA PHE A 140 6.00 1.31 -0.58
C PHE A 140 7.45 1.74 -0.31
N GLY A 141 7.87 2.91 -0.79
CA GLY A 141 9.21 3.46 -0.63
C GLY A 141 9.54 3.89 0.80
N ALA A 142 10.77 4.37 0.97
CA ALA A 142 11.24 4.90 2.25
C ALA A 142 10.42 6.12 2.69
N ALA A 143 10.33 6.34 4.00
CA ALA A 143 9.68 7.53 4.54
C ALA A 143 10.40 8.80 4.03
N PRO A 144 9.66 9.81 3.52
CA PRO A 144 10.25 11.08 3.10
C PRO A 144 11.04 11.74 4.25
N GLY A 145 12.05 12.54 3.91
CA GLY A 145 12.82 13.29 4.90
C GLY A 145 11.97 14.34 5.63
N VAL A 146 12.42 14.81 6.80
CA VAL A 146 11.67 15.81 7.60
C VAL A 146 11.45 17.15 6.90
N THR A 147 12.26 17.48 5.90
CA THR A 147 12.15 18.73 5.10
C THR A 147 11.49 18.50 3.74
N ASP A 148 11.11 17.26 3.44
CA ASP A 148 10.50 16.90 2.16
C ASP A 148 8.99 17.12 2.23
N ASN A 149 8.53 18.13 1.51
CA ASN A 149 7.11 18.50 1.40
C ASN A 149 6.52 18.13 0.03
N VAL A 150 7.27 17.38 -0.79
CA VAL A 150 6.91 17.07 -2.18
C VAL A 150 6.55 15.60 -2.34
N ASN A 151 7.18 14.71 -1.59
CA ASN A 151 6.88 13.28 -1.67
C ASN A 151 5.71 12.87 -0.76
N PRO A 152 4.87 11.92 -1.20
CA PRO A 152 3.75 11.44 -0.41
C PRO A 152 4.20 10.61 0.80
N TRP A 153 3.40 10.63 1.85
CA TRP A 153 3.65 9.87 3.08
C TRP A 153 3.19 8.42 2.93
N GLY A 154 4.05 7.58 2.37
CA GLY A 154 3.81 6.16 2.10
C GLY A 154 3.72 5.26 3.34
N LEU A 155 3.61 3.95 3.11
CA LEU A 155 3.35 2.95 4.15
C LEU A 155 4.44 2.93 5.24
N LYS A 156 5.72 3.00 4.85
CA LYS A 156 6.87 2.94 5.78
C LYS A 156 6.96 4.15 6.72
N TYR A 157 6.33 5.28 6.36
CA TYR A 157 6.18 6.41 7.26
C TYR A 157 5.19 6.11 8.39
N TRP A 158 4.09 5.42 8.06
CA TRP A 158 3.01 5.11 9.00
C TRP A 158 3.23 3.83 9.80
N VAL A 159 3.91 2.82 9.26
CA VAL A 159 4.11 1.54 9.94
C VAL A 159 5.61 1.30 10.06
N VAL A 160 6.13 1.46 11.28
CA VAL A 160 7.57 1.39 11.57
C VAL A 160 7.86 0.14 12.39
N TRP A 161 8.85 -0.64 11.98
CA TRP A 161 9.29 -1.84 12.70
C TRP A 161 10.18 -1.47 13.90
N ASN A 162 10.36 -2.42 14.81
CA ASN A 162 11.28 -2.30 15.94
C ASN A 162 11.78 -3.70 16.31
N GLY A 163 12.98 -3.80 16.88
CA GLY A 163 13.58 -5.06 17.34
C GLY A 163 12.92 -5.66 18.59
N THR A 164 11.85 -5.05 19.11
CA THR A 164 11.13 -5.52 20.30
C THR A 164 9.64 -5.69 19.99
N ASP A 165 9.10 -6.84 20.34
CA ASP A 165 7.68 -7.15 20.16
C ASP A 165 6.76 -6.25 20.99
N GLY A 166 5.66 -5.81 20.39
CA GLY A 166 4.61 -5.05 21.07
C GLY A 166 4.32 -3.72 20.40
N PHE A 167 3.68 -2.79 21.14
CA PHE A 167 3.40 -1.44 20.66
C PHE A 167 4.64 -0.55 20.76
N THR A 168 5.65 -0.87 19.95
CA THR A 168 6.99 -0.28 19.96
C THR A 168 7.32 0.48 18.67
N GLY A 169 6.46 0.41 17.65
CA GLY A 169 6.60 1.12 16.38
C GLY A 169 6.42 2.63 16.56
N GLY A 170 7.53 3.36 16.55
CA GLY A 170 7.61 4.79 16.86
C GLY A 170 7.49 5.70 15.64
N ALA A 171 8.20 6.82 15.68
CA ALA A 171 8.38 7.68 14.52
C ALA A 171 9.44 7.06 13.58
N PRO A 172 9.32 7.24 12.26
CA PRO A 172 10.31 6.74 11.30
C PRO A 172 11.67 7.40 11.52
N SER A 173 12.74 6.79 10.99
CA SER A 173 14.10 7.29 11.18
C SER A 173 14.23 8.75 10.74
N GLY A 174 14.86 9.58 11.57
CA GLY A 174 15.00 11.03 11.34
C GLY A 174 13.79 11.87 11.75
N HIS A 175 12.65 11.27 12.10
CA HIS A 175 11.44 11.98 12.53
C HIS A 175 11.24 11.92 14.04
N THR A 176 10.77 13.04 14.62
CA THR A 176 10.36 13.11 16.03
C THR A 176 8.86 12.87 16.19
N THR A 177 8.08 13.15 15.15
CA THR A 177 6.62 13.05 15.14
C THR A 177 6.14 12.27 13.93
N LYS A 178 4.93 11.71 14.03
CA LYS A 178 4.25 11.00 12.96
C LYS A 178 2.87 11.64 12.78
N GLY A 179 2.66 12.28 11.64
CA GLY A 179 1.48 13.12 11.40
C GLY A 179 1.31 14.22 12.45
N GLY A 180 2.41 14.79 12.95
CA GLY A 180 2.42 15.80 14.01
C GLY A 180 2.27 15.27 15.45
N VAL A 181 2.01 13.98 15.65
CA VAL A 181 1.90 13.36 16.98
C VAL A 181 3.24 12.77 17.41
N ASN A 182 3.71 13.09 18.62
CA ASN A 182 4.93 12.50 19.19
C ASN A 182 4.61 11.14 19.87
N PRO A 183 5.10 10.00 19.35
CA PRO A 183 4.81 8.68 19.92
C PRO A 183 5.45 8.42 21.29
N THR A 184 6.44 9.22 21.69
CA THR A 184 7.04 9.15 23.03
C THR A 184 6.10 9.73 24.08
N ASN A 185 5.43 10.84 23.77
CA ASN A 185 4.45 11.47 24.65
C ASN A 185 3.09 10.75 24.60
N VAL A 186 2.80 10.11 23.46
CA VAL A 186 1.56 9.40 23.20
C VAL A 186 1.85 7.94 22.85
N PRO A 187 2.20 7.09 23.84
CA PRO A 187 2.59 5.72 23.58
C PRO A 187 1.47 4.87 22.94
N ASN A 188 0.20 5.25 23.16
CA ASN A 188 -0.97 4.60 22.55
C ASN A 188 -1.05 4.78 21.03
N PHE A 189 -0.27 5.70 20.44
CA PHE A 189 -0.24 5.96 19.00
C PHE A 189 0.79 5.08 18.25
N LYS A 190 1.57 4.28 18.98
CA LYS A 190 2.57 3.38 18.38
C LYS A 190 1.89 2.22 17.67
N ASN A 191 2.42 1.81 16.52
CA ASN A 191 1.97 0.58 15.86
C ASN A 191 2.55 -0.66 16.56
N TYR A 192 1.90 -1.81 16.35
CA TYR A 192 2.44 -3.09 16.78
C TYR A 192 3.63 -3.46 15.88
N ALA A 193 4.74 -3.87 16.49
CA ALA A 193 5.89 -4.46 15.82
C ALA A 193 6.10 -5.88 16.35
N LEU A 194 6.57 -6.75 15.47
CA LEU A 194 6.89 -8.15 15.73
C LEU A 194 8.23 -8.43 15.07
N THR A 195 9.14 -9.07 15.79
CA THR A 195 10.33 -9.70 15.21
C THR A 195 10.08 -11.19 15.03
N TYR A 196 10.62 -11.74 13.96
CA TYR A 196 10.56 -13.18 13.68
C TYR A 196 11.88 -13.59 13.02
N THR A 197 12.22 -14.86 13.15
CA THR A 197 13.40 -15.46 12.51
C THR A 197 12.97 -16.35 11.35
N ASP A 198 11.92 -17.14 11.55
CA ASP A 198 11.42 -18.09 10.57
C ASP A 198 9.92 -17.91 10.34
N VAL A 199 9.49 -18.04 9.08
CA VAL A 199 8.07 -18.13 8.75
C VAL A 199 7.59 -19.54 9.12
N SER A 200 7.13 -19.69 10.36
CA SER A 200 6.64 -20.96 10.90
C SER A 200 5.43 -20.78 11.83
N ASP A 201 4.73 -21.88 12.12
CA ASP A 201 3.61 -21.88 13.06
C ASP A 201 4.00 -21.38 14.46
N ASN A 202 5.23 -21.69 14.89
CA ASN A 202 5.71 -21.41 16.24
C ASN A 202 6.24 -19.98 16.41
N ASP A 203 6.54 -19.29 15.31
CA ASP A 203 7.15 -17.97 15.29
C ASP A 203 6.20 -16.94 14.64
N LEU A 204 6.38 -16.63 13.35
CA LEU A 204 5.63 -15.59 12.66
C LEU A 204 4.11 -15.78 12.70
N VAL A 205 3.59 -16.98 12.45
CA VAL A 205 2.13 -17.22 12.42
C VAL A 205 1.49 -16.99 13.80
N LYS A 206 2.13 -17.48 14.86
CA LYS A 206 1.69 -17.24 16.25
C LYS A 206 1.80 -15.76 16.63
N GLY A 207 2.86 -15.09 16.19
CA GLY A 207 3.05 -13.66 16.34
C GLY A 207 1.95 -12.85 15.68
N LEU A 208 1.64 -13.13 14.41
CA LEU A 208 0.56 -12.48 13.65
C LEU A 208 -0.82 -12.70 14.30
N ARG A 209 -1.12 -13.91 14.79
CA ARG A 209 -2.37 -14.16 15.55
C ARG A 209 -2.44 -13.31 16.83
N THR A 210 -1.32 -13.13 17.51
CA THR A 210 -1.24 -12.29 18.72
C THR A 210 -1.42 -10.82 18.37
N MET A 211 -0.79 -10.36 17.29
CA MET A 211 -0.94 -9.01 16.75
C MET A 211 -2.40 -8.72 16.41
N PHE A 212 -3.10 -9.57 15.64
CA PHE A 212 -4.51 -9.35 15.31
C PHE A 212 -5.40 -9.22 16.55
N ARG A 213 -5.13 -10.01 17.60
CA ARG A 213 -5.88 -9.92 18.87
C ARG A 213 -5.60 -8.61 19.61
N LYS A 214 -4.34 -8.15 19.64
CA LYS A 214 -3.93 -6.93 20.35
C LYS A 214 -4.29 -5.65 19.60
N CYS A 215 -4.21 -5.65 18.28
CA CYS A 215 -4.60 -4.52 17.43
C CYS A 215 -6.12 -4.35 17.32
N ARG A 216 -6.89 -5.33 17.80
CA ARG A 216 -8.34 -5.25 17.91
C ARG A 216 -8.76 -4.31 19.06
N PHE A 217 -8.59 -2.99 18.87
CA PHE A 217 -9.05 -1.93 19.78
C PHE A 217 -10.57 -1.64 19.69
N VAL A 218 -11.37 -1.99 20.71
CA VAL A 218 -12.81 -1.66 20.80
C VAL A 218 -12.98 -0.65 21.94
N SER A 219 -13.66 0.46 21.69
CA SER A 219 -14.11 1.30 22.80
C SER A 219 -15.34 0.66 23.47
N PRO A 220 -15.34 0.46 24.80
CA PRO A 220 -16.52 -0.03 25.53
C PRO A 220 -17.65 0.98 25.58
N ILE A 221 -17.36 2.26 25.27
CA ILE A 221 -18.33 3.35 25.22
C ILE A 221 -18.50 3.75 23.76
N SER A 222 -19.75 3.77 23.28
CA SER A 222 -20.08 4.24 21.95
C SER A 222 -19.87 5.76 21.87
N HIS A 223 -19.06 6.20 20.92
CA HIS A 223 -18.99 7.60 20.51
C HIS A 223 -19.00 7.70 18.98
N PRO A 224 -19.42 8.82 18.40
CA PRO A 224 -19.27 9.07 16.97
C PRO A 224 -17.78 9.14 16.60
N ASP A 225 -17.31 8.12 15.89
CA ASP A 225 -15.95 8.05 15.35
C ASP A 225 -15.95 8.37 13.85
N TYR A 226 -14.80 8.77 13.31
CA TYR A 226 -14.65 9.25 11.94
C TYR A 226 -15.12 8.24 10.86
N ARG A 227 -15.13 6.93 11.16
CA ARG A 227 -15.64 5.90 10.23
C ARG A 227 -16.57 4.85 10.86
N GLY A 228 -16.98 5.04 12.11
CA GLY A 228 -17.65 3.99 12.89
C GLY A 228 -16.73 2.80 13.20
N GLN A 229 -17.10 1.93 14.14
CA GLN A 229 -16.30 0.77 14.56
C GLN A 229 -16.28 -0.38 13.53
N ILE A 230 -16.26 -0.07 12.23
CA ILE A 230 -16.18 -1.07 11.15
C ILE A 230 -14.74 -1.55 11.10
N ARG A 231 -14.51 -2.71 11.71
CA ARG A 231 -13.19 -3.30 11.90
C ARG A 231 -12.94 -4.37 10.85
N ASP A 232 -11.68 -4.78 10.75
CA ASP A 232 -11.28 -6.07 10.17
C ASP A 232 -11.23 -6.09 8.62
N ARG A 233 -10.70 -5.05 7.97
CA ARG A 233 -10.24 -5.13 6.56
C ARG A 233 -8.71 -5.17 6.48
N TYR A 234 -8.12 -6.04 7.29
CA TYR A 234 -6.69 -6.28 7.26
C TYR A 234 -6.27 -6.91 5.94
N ARG A 235 -5.09 -6.49 5.48
CA ARG A 235 -4.34 -7.15 4.42
C ARG A 235 -2.88 -7.19 4.81
N LEU A 236 -2.22 -8.27 4.44
CA LEU A 236 -0.81 -8.43 4.67
C LEU A 236 -0.08 -8.22 3.35
N TYR A 237 0.94 -7.38 3.38
CA TYR A 237 1.87 -7.17 2.27
C TYR A 237 3.22 -7.74 2.65
N CYS A 238 3.82 -8.52 1.77
CA CYS A 238 5.08 -9.16 2.03
C CYS A 238 5.90 -9.31 0.73
N ASN A 239 7.17 -9.64 0.88
CA ASN A 239 8.07 -9.90 -0.25
C ASN A 239 7.92 -11.36 -0.77
N GLU A 240 8.60 -11.72 -1.84
CA GLU A 240 8.50 -13.03 -2.48
C GLU A 240 8.95 -14.14 -1.52
N GLN A 241 10.11 -13.96 -0.88
CA GLN A 241 10.70 -14.95 0.02
C GLN A 241 9.76 -15.33 1.18
N THR A 242 9.12 -14.34 1.80
CA THR A 242 8.16 -14.60 2.88
C THR A 242 6.86 -15.19 2.37
N MET A 243 6.40 -14.79 1.17
CA MET A 243 5.21 -15.37 0.55
C MET A 243 5.42 -16.88 0.28
N THR A 244 6.52 -17.25 -0.36
CA THR A 244 6.87 -18.65 -0.60
C THR A 244 6.96 -19.44 0.71
N ALA A 245 7.55 -18.85 1.75
CA ALA A 245 7.63 -19.50 3.05
C ALA A 245 6.26 -19.69 3.73
N PHE A 246 5.31 -18.75 3.55
CA PHE A 246 3.93 -18.96 3.99
C PHE A 246 3.24 -20.10 3.24
N GLU A 247 3.45 -20.20 1.93
CA GLU A 247 2.90 -21.28 1.10
C GLU A 247 3.47 -22.64 1.49
N ASP A 248 4.76 -22.70 1.84
CA ASP A 248 5.41 -23.91 2.36
C ASP A 248 4.79 -24.37 3.68
N VAL A 249 4.49 -23.44 4.60
CA VAL A 249 3.77 -23.74 5.84
C VAL A 249 2.38 -24.29 5.54
N VAL A 250 1.61 -23.66 4.64
CA VAL A 250 0.27 -24.15 4.25
C VAL A 250 0.36 -25.54 3.61
N ARG A 251 1.35 -25.79 2.77
CA ARG A 251 1.57 -27.11 2.15
C ARG A 251 1.88 -28.17 3.20
N SER A 252 2.68 -27.85 4.21
CA SER A 252 3.03 -28.79 5.29
C SER A 252 1.81 -29.29 6.06
N HIS A 253 0.75 -28.47 6.17
CA HIS A 253 -0.51 -28.84 6.84
C HIS A 253 -1.39 -29.75 5.98
N ASN A 254 -1.21 -29.75 4.66
CA ASN A 254 -2.08 -30.48 3.71
C ASN A 254 -1.39 -31.72 3.10
N SER A 255 -0.66 -32.47 3.93
CA SER A 255 0.25 -33.55 3.52
C SER A 255 -0.42 -34.88 3.10
N ASN A 256 -1.64 -34.86 2.51
CA ASN A 256 -2.30 -36.11 2.11
C ASN A 256 -3.08 -36.08 0.76
N LEU A 257 -2.73 -35.20 -0.19
CA LEU A 257 -3.33 -35.21 -1.53
C LEU A 257 -2.27 -34.93 -2.62
N GLY A 258 -2.55 -35.39 -3.85
CA GLY A 258 -1.59 -35.56 -4.95
C GLY A 258 -0.67 -34.38 -5.29
N LYS A 259 0.45 -34.71 -5.93
CA LYS A 259 1.60 -33.84 -6.20
C LYS A 259 1.31 -32.75 -7.23
N ASP A 260 0.66 -31.68 -6.82
CA ASP A 260 0.81 -30.37 -7.46
C ASP A 260 1.91 -29.60 -6.71
N LEU A 261 2.92 -29.12 -7.45
CA LEU A 261 4.12 -28.47 -6.89
C LEU A 261 3.77 -27.12 -6.24
N ALA A 262 2.75 -26.43 -6.73
CA ALA A 262 2.43 -25.04 -6.36
C ALA A 262 0.93 -24.83 -6.08
N MET A 263 0.26 -25.80 -5.46
CA MET A 263 -1.20 -25.77 -5.26
C MET A 263 -1.73 -24.56 -4.47
N PHE A 264 -0.87 -23.89 -3.68
CA PHE A 264 -1.23 -22.76 -2.83
C PHE A 264 -0.56 -21.44 -3.22
N ASP A 265 0.06 -21.40 -4.41
CA ASP A 265 0.72 -20.20 -4.93
C ASP A 265 -0.25 -19.01 -4.99
N GLY A 266 0.14 -17.89 -4.38
CA GLY A 266 -0.65 -16.66 -4.35
C GLY A 266 -1.91 -16.73 -3.48
N ALA A 267 -2.16 -17.84 -2.77
CA ALA A 267 -3.43 -18.12 -2.08
C ALA A 267 -3.28 -18.27 -0.56
N ALA A 268 -2.21 -17.75 0.04
CA ALA A 268 -2.01 -17.79 1.48
C ALA A 268 -2.97 -16.81 2.21
N TYR A 269 -3.66 -17.31 3.23
CA TYR A 269 -4.54 -16.54 4.11
C TYR A 269 -4.19 -16.76 5.57
N ILE A 270 -4.30 -15.71 6.37
CA ILE A 270 -4.22 -15.81 7.83
C ILE A 270 -5.44 -15.16 8.47
N ALA A 271 -6.14 -15.92 9.31
CA ALA A 271 -7.38 -15.49 9.98
C ALA A 271 -8.45 -14.90 9.01
N GLY A 272 -8.47 -15.38 7.76
CA GLY A 272 -9.39 -14.89 6.71
C GLY A 272 -8.90 -13.65 5.94
N TYR A 273 -7.73 -13.12 6.27
CA TYR A 273 -7.11 -12.00 5.56
C TYR A 273 -6.12 -12.49 4.50
N PRO A 274 -6.15 -11.91 3.28
CA PRO A 274 -5.21 -12.29 2.23
C PRO A 274 -3.80 -11.78 2.54
N ILE A 275 -2.82 -12.61 2.22
CA ILE A 275 -1.41 -12.24 2.12
C ILE A 275 -1.12 -11.94 0.65
N ILE A 276 -0.54 -10.78 0.38
CA ILE A 276 -0.34 -10.25 -0.96
C ILE A 276 1.16 -9.98 -1.13
N TYR A 277 1.76 -10.66 -2.10
CA TYR A 277 3.11 -10.34 -2.55
C TYR A 277 3.16 -8.90 -3.08
N ILE A 278 4.26 -8.17 -2.85
CA ILE A 278 4.52 -6.85 -3.42
C ILE A 278 5.98 -6.84 -3.92
N PRO A 279 6.24 -6.70 -5.24
CA PRO A 279 7.59 -6.78 -5.78
C PRO A 279 8.55 -5.73 -5.23
N GLN A 280 8.05 -4.56 -4.87
CA GLN A 280 8.90 -3.48 -4.34
C GLN A 280 9.47 -3.80 -2.94
N LEU A 281 8.84 -4.74 -2.20
CA LEU A 281 9.35 -5.18 -0.91
C LEU A 281 10.51 -6.17 -1.05
N ASP A 282 10.77 -6.72 -2.24
CA ASP A 282 11.93 -7.59 -2.50
C ASP A 282 13.25 -6.82 -2.38
N ASN A 283 13.21 -5.50 -2.57
CA ASN A 283 14.37 -4.63 -2.35
C ASN A 283 14.80 -4.57 -0.88
N ASP A 284 13.94 -4.95 0.08
CA ASP A 284 14.24 -5.00 1.51
C ASP A 284 14.64 -6.42 1.99
N SER A 285 15.31 -7.19 1.12
CA SER A 285 15.65 -8.61 1.26
C SER A 285 16.42 -9.01 2.52
N THR A 286 17.06 -8.09 3.24
CA THR A 286 17.74 -8.41 4.50
C THR A 286 16.80 -8.52 5.69
N SER A 287 15.59 -7.99 5.57
CA SER A 287 14.65 -7.84 6.69
C SER A 287 13.30 -8.50 6.44
N ASP A 288 13.02 -8.93 5.21
CA ASP A 288 11.82 -9.68 4.85
C ASP A 288 10.53 -9.11 5.51
N PRO A 289 10.20 -7.83 5.29
CA PRO A 289 9.16 -7.18 6.08
C PRO A 289 7.76 -7.71 5.73
N VAL A 290 6.94 -7.92 6.77
CA VAL A 290 5.50 -8.23 6.62
C VAL A 290 4.68 -7.07 7.21
N TYR A 291 3.91 -6.39 6.38
CA TYR A 291 3.05 -5.29 6.79
C TYR A 291 1.58 -5.71 6.87
N ALA A 292 0.98 -5.62 8.05
CA ALA A 292 -0.47 -5.78 8.20
C ALA A 292 -1.16 -4.42 8.33
N VAL A 293 -1.99 -4.08 7.34
CA VAL A 293 -2.63 -2.77 7.24
C VAL A 293 -4.15 -2.93 7.22
N ASP A 294 -4.84 -2.16 8.05
CA ASP A 294 -6.29 -2.07 8.00
C ASP A 294 -6.74 -0.95 7.06
N HIS A 295 -7.22 -1.32 5.87
CA HIS A 295 -7.74 -0.38 4.85
C HIS A 295 -9.11 0.21 5.24
N SER A 296 -9.68 -0.20 6.38
CA SER A 296 -10.78 0.52 6.99
C SER A 296 -10.33 1.86 7.59
N THR A 297 -9.06 1.98 8.01
CA THR A 297 -8.54 3.19 8.67
C THR A 297 -7.45 3.88 7.85
N PHE A 298 -6.67 3.12 7.09
CA PHE A 298 -5.63 3.63 6.19
C PHE A 298 -6.21 3.94 4.80
N TYR A 299 -5.93 5.14 4.27
CA TYR A 299 -6.36 5.62 2.94
C TYR A 299 -5.51 6.80 2.47
#